data_AF-C6SEC9-F1
#
_entry.id   AF-C6SEC9-F1
#
_cell.length_a   1.000
_cell.length_b   1.000
_cell.length_c   1.000
_cell.angle_alpha   90.00
_cell.angle_beta   90.00
_cell.angle_gamma   90.00
#
_symmetry.space_group_name_H-M   'P 1'
#
loop_
_entity.id
_entity.type
_entity.pdbx_description
1 polymer ?
#
loop_
_entity_poly.entity_id
_entity_poly.type
_entity_poly.pdbx_seq_one_letter_code
_entity_poly.pdbx_strand_id
1 'polypeptide(L)'
;MVKIKDGEVTQADIDRAIETAKAINIPPDQKILDAVVQDYIIDTQLGVREPIGMSGVRLDTRVHIITGASTAVQNVQKCIERCGLKSDQIMLQPLASGQAVLTEDEKDLGVCVIDIGGGTTDIAVYMNGAIRHTSVIPAGGNLITKDLSKSLRTPLDAAEYIKIHYGVASCDTEGLGEMIEVPGVGDRTSRQVSSKVLAAIISARIQEIFGVVLGELQKSGFPKEVLNAGIVLTGGVSMMTGIVEFAEKIFDLPVRTGAPQEMGGLSDRVRTPRFSTAIGLLHAACKLEGNLPQPENGAVQEREVGGGLLARLKRWIENSF
;
A
#
# COMPACT_ATOMS: atom_id res chain seq x y z
N MET A 1 2.74 24.83 15.94
CA MET A 1 3.03 26.25 15.64
C MET A 1 4.37 26.70 16.22
N VAL A 2 5.22 27.26 15.35
CA VAL A 2 6.57 27.73 15.65
C VAL A 2 6.78 29.14 15.07
N LYS A 3 7.52 29.99 15.78
CA LYS A 3 7.92 31.32 15.29
C LYS A 3 9.13 31.21 14.36
N ILE A 4 9.02 31.85 13.19
CA ILE A 4 10.09 32.03 12.21
C ILE A 4 10.98 33.18 12.69
N LYS A 5 12.30 32.95 12.81
CA LYS A 5 13.21 33.91 13.46
C LYS A 5 13.70 35.02 12.54
N ASP A 6 14.09 34.65 11.31
CA ASP A 6 14.74 35.55 10.36
C ASP A 6 13.82 36.00 9.22
N GLY A 7 12.50 35.83 9.40
CA GLY A 7 11.47 36.18 8.41
C GLY A 7 11.38 35.20 7.23
N GLU A 8 12.23 34.19 7.18
CA GLU A 8 12.29 33.14 6.17
C GLU A 8 12.34 31.76 6.84
N VAL A 9 11.61 30.79 6.29
CA VAL A 9 11.54 29.45 6.84
C VAL A 9 12.85 28.68 6.59
N THR A 10 13.44 28.19 7.66
CA THR A 10 14.64 27.33 7.65
C THR A 10 14.31 25.87 7.97
N GLN A 11 15.25 24.96 7.69
CA GLN A 11 15.10 23.55 8.11
C GLN A 11 14.90 23.42 9.63
N ALA A 12 15.57 24.25 10.42
CA ALA A 12 15.41 24.26 11.88
C ALA A 12 14.01 24.72 12.33
N ASP A 13 13.29 25.51 11.53
CA ASP A 13 11.90 25.85 11.81
C ASP A 13 10.97 24.65 11.53
N ILE A 14 11.24 23.92 10.45
CA ILE A 14 10.51 22.70 10.07
C ILE A 14 10.67 21.62 11.12
N ASP A 15 11.91 21.33 11.55
CA ASP A 15 12.20 20.28 12.52
C ASP A 15 11.45 20.56 13.84
N ARG A 16 11.50 21.81 14.32
CA ARG A 16 10.75 22.25 15.50
C ARG A 16 9.23 22.15 15.30
N ALA A 17 8.72 22.47 14.11
CA ALA A 17 7.30 22.38 13.82
C ALA A 17 6.83 20.93 13.87
N ILE A 18 7.60 20.00 13.29
CA ILE A 18 7.34 18.56 13.30
C ILE A 18 7.43 18.00 14.73
N GLU A 19 8.45 18.35 15.51
CA GLU A 19 8.57 17.94 16.92
C GLU A 19 7.36 18.40 17.74
N THR A 20 6.93 19.65 17.55
CA THR A 20 5.76 20.20 18.21
C THR A 20 4.50 19.44 17.81
N ALA A 21 4.34 19.11 16.52
CA ALA A 21 3.17 18.39 16.02
C ALA A 21 3.14 16.92 16.47
N LYS A 22 4.30 16.30 16.73
CA LYS A 22 4.44 14.95 17.29
C LYS A 22 4.12 14.88 18.79
N ALA A 23 4.12 16.01 19.51
CA ALA A 23 3.91 16.07 20.95
C ALA A 23 2.43 15.89 21.34
N ILE A 24 1.86 14.74 20.99
CA ILE A 24 0.50 14.33 21.35
C ILE A 24 0.52 13.27 22.46
N ASN A 25 -0.55 13.23 23.25
CA ASN A 25 -0.76 12.15 24.21
C ASN A 25 -1.23 10.90 23.46
N ILE A 26 -0.37 9.88 23.40
CA ILE A 26 -0.73 8.55 22.92
C ILE A 26 -0.99 7.60 24.10
N PRO A 27 -1.84 6.58 23.94
CA PRO A 27 -2.02 5.54 24.95
C PRO A 27 -0.69 4.88 25.33
N PRO A 28 -0.48 4.50 26.61
CA PRO A 28 0.80 3.96 27.08
C PRO A 28 1.16 2.60 26.48
N ASP A 29 0.17 1.86 25.95
CA ASP A 29 0.34 0.59 25.25
C ASP A 29 0.62 0.76 23.75
N GLN A 30 0.69 2.01 23.26
CA GLN A 30 1.04 2.34 21.89
C GLN A 30 2.38 3.06 21.80
N LYS A 31 2.98 3.04 20.61
CA LYS A 31 4.12 3.88 20.24
C LYS A 31 3.92 4.49 18.87
N ILE A 32 4.50 5.67 18.66
CA ILE A 32 4.58 6.28 17.33
C ILE A 32 5.52 5.42 16.48
N LEU A 33 5.02 4.98 15.32
CA LEU A 33 5.80 4.26 14.32
C LEU A 33 6.36 5.23 13.29
N ASP A 34 5.54 6.20 12.87
CA ASP A 34 5.91 7.20 11.90
C ASP A 34 5.06 8.47 12.07
N ALA A 35 5.53 9.59 11.55
CA ALA A 35 4.76 10.82 11.43
C ALA A 35 5.03 11.44 10.07
N VAL A 36 4.04 11.34 9.19
CA VAL A 36 4.15 11.81 7.81
C VAL A 36 3.59 13.23 7.71
N VAL A 37 4.38 14.17 7.21
CA VAL A 37 3.92 15.54 6.99
C VAL A 37 2.86 15.56 5.90
N GLN A 38 1.73 16.22 6.17
CA GLN A 38 0.65 16.40 5.21
C GLN A 38 0.80 17.71 4.45
N ASP A 39 1.01 18.80 5.19
CA ASP A 39 1.28 20.12 4.66
C ASP A 39 1.81 21.04 5.77
N TYR A 40 2.28 22.19 5.32
CA TYR A 40 2.68 23.32 6.13
C TYR A 40 1.68 24.47 5.97
N ILE A 41 1.65 25.30 7.00
CA ILE A 41 0.85 26.51 7.05
C ILE A 41 1.80 27.64 7.39
N ILE A 42 1.92 28.62 6.50
CA ILE A 42 2.73 29.82 6.74
C ILE A 42 1.75 30.98 6.94
N ASP A 43 1.75 31.54 8.16
CA ASP A 43 0.79 32.53 8.61
C ASP A 43 -0.68 32.11 8.39
N THR A 44 -1.33 32.54 7.30
CA THR A 44 -2.71 32.14 6.92
C THR A 44 -2.77 31.31 5.64
N GLN A 45 -1.63 31.09 4.98
CA GLN A 45 -1.54 30.31 3.74
C GLN A 45 -1.52 28.81 4.06
N LEU A 46 -2.57 28.12 3.66
CA LEU A 46 -2.74 26.68 3.85
C LEU A 46 -2.15 25.87 2.67
N GLY A 47 -1.77 24.62 2.92
CA GLY A 47 -1.43 23.66 1.87
C GLY A 47 -0.03 23.85 1.27
N VAL A 48 0.88 24.50 1.99
CA VAL A 48 2.28 24.66 1.55
C VAL A 48 2.99 23.31 1.64
N ARG A 49 3.61 22.84 0.54
CA ARG A 49 4.34 21.55 0.51
C ARG A 49 5.83 21.73 0.79
N GLU A 50 6.45 22.72 0.13
CA GLU A 50 7.86 23.06 0.29
C GLU A 50 7.97 24.46 0.92
N PRO A 51 8.07 24.56 2.26
CA PRO A 51 8.05 25.86 2.93
C PRO A 51 9.42 26.50 3.01
N ILE A 52 10.53 25.77 2.79
CA ILE A 52 11.89 26.28 2.91
C ILE A 52 12.08 27.47 1.97
N GLY A 53 12.60 28.57 2.50
CA GLY A 53 12.83 29.80 1.74
C GLY A 53 11.61 30.69 1.55
N MET A 54 10.43 30.26 2.01
CA MET A 54 9.24 31.12 2.01
C MET A 54 9.31 32.11 3.18
N SER A 55 8.85 33.34 2.95
CA SER A 55 8.78 34.36 3.99
C SER A 55 7.54 34.21 4.86
N GLY A 56 7.66 34.48 6.16
CA GLY A 56 6.53 34.47 7.09
C GLY A 56 6.93 34.73 8.54
N VAL A 57 5.92 34.80 9.42
CA VAL A 57 6.13 35.00 10.86
C VAL A 57 5.90 33.71 11.65
N ARG A 58 4.93 32.89 11.23
CA ARG A 58 4.55 31.65 11.90
C ARG A 58 4.52 30.49 10.92
N LEU A 59 5.08 29.37 11.36
CA LEU A 59 5.01 28.09 10.68
C LEU A 59 4.20 27.10 11.51
N ASP A 60 3.21 26.47 10.89
CA ASP A 60 2.52 25.30 11.42
C ASP A 60 2.65 24.12 10.48
N THR A 61 2.38 22.92 10.99
CA THR A 61 2.40 21.70 10.18
C THR A 61 1.27 20.77 10.61
N ARG A 62 0.65 20.13 9.63
CA ARG A 62 -0.24 18.99 9.87
C ARG A 62 0.52 17.72 9.60
N VAL A 63 0.44 16.79 10.54
CA VAL A 63 1.12 15.49 10.47
C VAL A 63 0.12 14.36 10.64
N HIS A 64 0.28 13.33 9.81
CA HIS A 64 -0.42 12.06 9.96
C HIS A 64 0.42 11.17 10.87
N ILE A 65 0.01 11.04 12.13
CA ILE A 65 0.72 10.23 13.14
C ILE A 65 0.22 8.80 13.06
N ILE A 66 1.15 7.88 12.83
CA ILE A 66 0.88 6.45 12.79
C ILE A 66 1.38 5.85 14.09
N THR A 67 0.48 5.21 14.82
CA THR A 67 0.81 4.48 16.04
C THR A 67 0.58 2.98 15.85
N GLY A 68 1.23 2.18 16.69
CA GLY A 68 1.02 0.74 16.76
C GLY A 68 1.13 0.23 18.18
N ALA A 69 0.47 -0.89 18.46
CA ALA A 69 0.56 -1.55 19.76
C ALA A 69 2.02 -1.94 20.06
N SER A 70 2.55 -1.45 21.18
CA SER A 70 3.95 -1.60 21.56
C SER A 70 4.38 -3.06 21.59
N THR A 71 3.52 -3.96 22.09
CA THR A 71 3.76 -5.40 22.17
C THR A 71 3.79 -6.07 20.79
N ALA A 72 2.87 -5.71 19.90
CA ALA A 72 2.82 -6.26 18.54
C ALA A 72 4.10 -5.93 17.78
N VAL A 73 4.54 -4.67 17.86
CA VAL A 73 5.74 -4.22 17.17
C VAL A 73 7.00 -4.88 17.74
N GLN A 74 7.11 -4.98 19.08
CA GLN A 74 8.22 -5.68 19.72
C GLN A 74 8.28 -7.16 19.33
N ASN A 75 7.14 -7.83 19.20
CA ASN A 75 7.09 -9.24 18.80
C ASN A 75 7.59 -9.43 17.37
N VAL A 76 7.25 -8.52 16.44
CA VAL A 76 7.78 -8.54 15.07
C VAL A 76 9.29 -8.31 15.06
N GLN A 77 9.79 -7.30 15.78
CA GLN A 77 11.22 -7.01 15.88
C GLN A 77 12.01 -8.20 16.44
N LYS A 78 11.53 -8.80 17.54
CA LYS A 78 12.15 -9.99 18.14
C LYS A 78 12.18 -11.19 17.18
N CYS A 79 11.18 -11.33 16.31
CA CYS A 79 11.16 -12.37 15.30
C CYS A 79 12.32 -12.18 14.30
N ILE A 80 12.52 -10.96 13.82
CA ILE A 80 13.62 -10.58 12.91
C ILE A 80 14.98 -10.77 13.59
N GLU A 81 15.14 -10.31 14.83
CA GLU A 81 16.37 -10.43 15.61
C GLU A 81 16.78 -11.89 15.86
N ARG A 82 15.81 -12.78 16.09
CA ARG A 82 16.07 -14.22 16.25
C ARG A 82 16.58 -14.89 14.98
N CYS A 83 16.37 -14.29 13.82
CA CYS A 83 16.95 -14.72 12.56
C CYS A 83 18.37 -14.15 12.34
N GLY A 84 18.95 -13.42 13.31
CA GLY A 84 20.25 -12.78 13.17
C GLY A 84 20.23 -11.50 12.34
N LEU A 85 19.05 -10.94 12.09
CA LEU A 85 18.84 -9.72 11.30
C LEU A 85 18.54 -8.52 12.22
N LYS A 86 18.76 -7.31 11.71
CA LYS A 86 18.35 -6.06 12.38
C LYS A 86 17.28 -5.37 11.54
N SER A 87 16.36 -4.70 12.22
CA SER A 87 15.31 -3.89 11.59
C SER A 87 15.69 -2.42 11.74
N ASP A 88 16.01 -1.76 10.64
CA ASP A 88 16.38 -0.34 10.66
C ASP A 88 15.15 0.57 10.80
N GLN A 89 14.07 0.24 10.09
CA GLN A 89 12.81 0.98 10.16
C GLN A 89 11.61 0.03 10.10
N ILE A 90 10.49 0.48 10.65
CA ILE A 90 9.17 -0.15 10.50
C ILE A 90 8.27 0.84 9.77
N MET A 91 7.61 0.36 8.73
CA MET A 91 6.72 1.16 7.89
C MET A 91 5.33 0.54 7.87
N LEU A 92 4.30 1.38 7.83
CA LEU A 92 2.92 0.95 7.71
C LEU A 92 2.67 0.39 6.30
N GLN A 93 2.15 -0.84 6.21
CA GLN A 93 1.95 -1.57 4.95
C GLN A 93 1.27 -0.75 3.82
N PRO A 94 0.09 -0.11 4.03
CA PRO A 94 -0.57 0.65 2.97
C PRO A 94 0.23 1.86 2.48
N LEU A 95 1.18 2.40 3.26
CA LEU A 95 2.12 3.40 2.77
C LEU A 95 3.15 2.79 1.80
N ALA A 96 3.72 1.65 2.18
CA ALA A 96 4.68 0.94 1.35
C ALA A 96 4.02 0.51 0.03
N SER A 97 2.86 -0.16 0.10
CA SER A 97 2.11 -0.56 -1.09
C SER A 97 1.76 0.63 -1.97
N GLY A 98 1.30 1.76 -1.39
CA GLY A 98 1.03 2.99 -2.14
C GLY A 98 2.25 3.55 -2.86
N GLN A 99 3.45 3.50 -2.26
CA GLN A 99 4.69 3.93 -2.92
C GLN A 99 5.09 3.05 -4.12
N ALA A 100 4.66 1.79 -4.15
CA ALA A 100 4.99 0.88 -5.23
C ALA A 100 4.03 1.00 -6.44
N VAL A 101 2.76 1.33 -6.18
CA VAL A 101 1.68 1.18 -7.19
C VAL A 101 1.07 2.50 -7.68
N LEU A 102 1.28 3.60 -6.96
CA LEU A 102 0.73 4.91 -7.31
C LEU A 102 1.73 5.76 -8.07
N THR A 103 1.20 6.51 -9.04
CA THR A 103 1.88 7.66 -9.65
C THR A 103 1.75 8.91 -8.77
N GLU A 104 2.60 9.91 -9.00
CA GLU A 104 2.47 11.19 -8.27
C GLU A 104 1.20 11.94 -8.67
N ASP A 105 0.79 11.88 -9.95
CA ASP A 105 -0.45 12.51 -10.44
C ASP A 105 -1.70 11.97 -9.71
N GLU A 106 -1.78 10.66 -9.49
CA GLU A 106 -2.88 10.05 -8.73
C GLU A 106 -2.91 10.55 -7.27
N LYS A 107 -1.74 10.64 -6.63
CA LYS A 107 -1.63 11.15 -5.25
C LYS A 107 -2.03 12.61 -5.16
N ASP A 108 -1.73 13.40 -6.19
CA ASP A 108 -2.11 14.82 -6.26
C ASP A 108 -3.62 14.99 -6.48
N LEU A 109 -4.21 14.27 -7.43
CA LEU A 109 -5.64 14.36 -7.78
C LEU A 109 -6.60 13.84 -6.70
N GLY A 110 -6.17 12.86 -5.90
CA GLY A 110 -7.01 12.20 -4.91
C GLY A 110 -7.24 10.74 -5.25
N VAL A 111 -6.54 9.83 -4.58
CA VAL A 111 -6.60 8.38 -4.84
C VAL A 111 -6.68 7.59 -3.53
N CYS A 112 -7.43 6.49 -3.55
CA CYS A 112 -7.45 5.52 -2.46
C CYS A 112 -6.78 4.21 -2.88
N VAL A 113 -5.77 3.79 -2.13
CA VAL A 113 -5.15 2.46 -2.27
C VAL A 113 -5.83 1.52 -1.29
N ILE A 114 -6.29 0.38 -1.81
CA ILE A 114 -6.86 -0.70 -1.01
C ILE A 114 -5.99 -1.94 -1.22
N ASP A 115 -5.21 -2.31 -0.21
CA ASP A 115 -4.38 -3.51 -0.21
C ASP A 115 -5.11 -4.65 0.49
N ILE A 116 -5.54 -5.65 -0.29
CA ILE A 116 -6.32 -6.78 0.23
C ILE A 116 -5.40 -8.00 0.34
N GLY A 117 -4.90 -8.20 1.55
CA GLY A 117 -4.06 -9.33 1.93
C GLY A 117 -4.86 -10.56 2.34
N GLY A 118 -4.19 -11.49 3.03
CA GLY A 118 -4.85 -12.67 3.59
C GLY A 118 -5.67 -12.34 4.83
N GLY A 119 -5.10 -11.60 5.78
CA GLY A 119 -5.73 -11.30 7.07
C GLY A 119 -6.46 -9.95 7.14
N THR A 120 -6.00 -8.97 6.36
CA THR A 120 -6.42 -7.58 6.46
C THR A 120 -6.71 -6.98 5.09
N THR A 121 -7.49 -5.90 5.13
CA THR A 121 -7.65 -4.95 4.04
C THR A 121 -7.16 -3.61 4.56
N ASP A 122 -6.08 -3.12 3.97
CA ASP A 122 -5.41 -1.90 4.40
C ASP A 122 -5.75 -0.77 3.43
N ILE A 123 -6.06 0.42 3.97
CA ILE A 123 -6.50 1.59 3.22
C ILE A 123 -5.47 2.71 3.40
N ALA A 124 -5.09 3.37 2.32
CA ALA A 124 -4.40 4.66 2.34
C ALA A 124 -5.01 5.62 1.33
N VAL A 125 -5.37 6.81 1.78
CA VAL A 125 -5.91 7.88 0.91
C VAL A 125 -4.86 8.97 0.75
N TYR A 126 -4.54 9.32 -0.49
CA TYR A 126 -3.64 10.41 -0.84
C TYR A 126 -4.41 11.53 -1.53
N MET A 127 -4.08 12.79 -1.21
CA MET A 127 -4.65 13.97 -1.87
C MET A 127 -3.73 15.17 -1.70
N ASN A 128 -3.58 15.96 -2.78
CA ASN A 128 -2.54 16.99 -2.87
C ASN A 128 -1.15 16.40 -2.56
N GLY A 129 -0.97 15.16 -3.02
CA GLY A 129 0.15 14.24 -2.88
C GLY A 129 0.78 14.14 -1.51
N ALA A 130 -0.08 14.18 -0.49
CA ALA A 130 0.26 13.73 0.84
C ALA A 130 -0.77 12.70 1.31
N ILE A 131 -0.35 11.84 2.24
CA ILE A 131 -1.26 10.91 2.91
C ILE A 131 -2.26 11.69 3.75
N ARG A 132 -3.55 11.41 3.57
CA ARG A 132 -4.66 12.06 4.31
C ARG A 132 -5.34 11.13 5.30
N HIS A 133 -5.39 9.84 5.00
CA HIS A 133 -6.01 8.84 5.87
C HIS A 133 -5.36 7.48 5.71
N THR A 134 -5.35 6.70 6.79
CA THR A 134 -4.98 5.30 6.78
C THR A 134 -5.91 4.52 7.69
N SER A 135 -6.32 3.33 7.27
CA SER A 135 -7.17 2.45 8.08
C SER A 135 -6.84 0.99 7.81
N VAL A 136 -7.11 0.12 8.77
CA VAL A 136 -6.87 -1.32 8.65
C VAL A 136 -8.13 -2.07 9.08
N ILE A 137 -8.71 -2.81 8.15
CA ILE A 137 -9.90 -3.63 8.38
C ILE A 137 -9.45 -5.08 8.59
N PRO A 138 -9.88 -5.77 9.67
CA PRO A 138 -9.51 -7.15 9.96
C PRO A 138 -10.31 -8.16 9.11
N ALA A 139 -10.34 -7.93 7.80
CA ALA A 139 -11.01 -8.76 6.81
C ALA A 139 -10.14 -8.83 5.56
N GLY A 140 -9.91 -10.04 5.03
CA GLY A 140 -9.11 -10.25 3.83
C GLY A 140 -9.42 -11.60 3.19
N GLY A 141 -8.51 -12.06 2.32
CA GLY A 141 -8.68 -13.28 1.52
C GLY A 141 -8.92 -14.55 2.34
N ASN A 142 -8.49 -14.61 3.60
CA ASN A 142 -8.72 -15.76 4.48
C ASN A 142 -10.21 -15.93 4.82
N LEU A 143 -11.01 -14.86 4.81
CA LEU A 143 -12.46 -14.96 5.01
C LEU A 143 -13.12 -15.62 3.80
N ILE A 144 -12.68 -15.27 2.58
CA ILE A 144 -13.15 -15.92 1.34
C ILE A 144 -12.86 -17.42 1.42
N THR A 145 -11.63 -17.80 1.78
CA THR A 145 -11.22 -19.19 1.93
C THR A 145 -12.05 -19.95 2.97
N LYS A 146 -12.35 -19.31 4.11
CA LYS A 146 -13.19 -19.90 5.17
C LYS A 146 -14.64 -20.10 4.70
N ASP A 147 -15.20 -19.15 3.95
CA ASP A 147 -16.56 -19.25 3.42
C ASP A 147 -16.66 -20.35 2.37
N LEU A 148 -15.65 -20.48 1.51
CA LEU A 148 -15.54 -21.60 0.57
C LEU A 148 -15.42 -22.94 1.28
N SER A 149 -14.51 -23.06 2.26
CA SER A 149 -14.35 -24.30 3.03
C SER A 149 -15.67 -24.74 3.68
N LYS A 150 -16.39 -23.82 4.31
CA LYS A 150 -17.68 -24.10 4.97
C LYS A 150 -18.78 -24.46 3.96
N SER A 151 -18.96 -23.65 2.92
CA SER A 151 -20.04 -23.81 1.94
C SER A 151 -19.83 -25.05 1.06
N LEU A 152 -18.57 -25.27 0.67
CA LEU A 152 -18.15 -26.40 -0.16
C LEU A 152 -17.85 -27.65 0.67
N ARG A 153 -17.84 -27.56 2.01
CA ARG A 153 -17.51 -28.65 2.93
C ARG A 153 -16.22 -29.36 2.52
N THR A 154 -15.18 -28.56 2.28
CA THR A 154 -13.86 -28.96 1.80
C THR A 154 -12.76 -28.45 2.75
N PRO A 155 -11.61 -29.12 2.87
CA PRO A 155 -10.48 -28.63 3.66
C PRO A 155 -10.03 -27.20 3.28
N LEU A 156 -9.39 -26.47 4.21
CA LEU A 156 -9.01 -25.06 4.01
C LEU A 156 -7.97 -24.89 2.90
N ASP A 157 -7.01 -25.81 2.80
CA ASP A 157 -6.01 -25.87 1.74
C ASP A 157 -6.64 -26.11 0.36
N ALA A 158 -7.60 -27.03 0.27
CA ALA A 158 -8.38 -27.25 -0.95
C ALA A 158 -9.22 -26.02 -1.31
N ALA A 159 -9.85 -25.36 -0.33
CA ALA A 159 -10.60 -24.13 -0.55
C ALA A 159 -9.71 -22.98 -1.05
N GLU A 160 -8.49 -22.84 -0.50
CA GLU A 160 -7.51 -21.85 -0.96
C GLU A 160 -7.08 -22.13 -2.39
N TYR A 161 -6.79 -23.39 -2.71
CA TYR A 161 -6.45 -23.81 -4.06
C TYR A 161 -7.58 -23.47 -5.04
N ILE A 162 -8.83 -23.78 -4.68
CA ILE A 162 -10.00 -23.48 -5.51
C ILE A 162 -10.16 -21.98 -5.71
N LYS A 163 -10.00 -21.17 -4.65
CA LYS A 163 -10.06 -19.71 -4.72
C LYS A 163 -9.03 -19.13 -5.68
N ILE A 164 -7.78 -19.61 -5.61
CA ILE A 164 -6.68 -19.09 -6.44
C ILE A 164 -6.87 -19.46 -7.92
N HIS A 165 -7.32 -20.68 -8.23
CA HIS A 165 -7.34 -21.19 -9.60
C HIS A 165 -8.67 -20.99 -10.33
N TYR A 166 -9.78 -20.96 -9.59
CA TYR A 166 -11.13 -20.89 -10.17
C TYR A 166 -11.95 -19.72 -9.60
N GLY A 167 -11.38 -18.92 -8.69
CA GLY A 167 -12.10 -17.83 -8.05
C GLY A 167 -12.39 -16.68 -9.01
N VAL A 168 -13.64 -16.24 -9.01
CA VAL A 168 -14.13 -15.11 -9.79
C VAL A 168 -14.95 -14.21 -8.87
N ALA A 169 -14.68 -12.91 -8.92
CA ALA A 169 -15.32 -11.93 -8.03
C ALA A 169 -16.75 -11.57 -8.44
N SER A 170 -17.14 -11.80 -9.69
CA SER A 170 -18.46 -11.44 -10.24
C SER A 170 -19.18 -12.63 -10.86
N CYS A 171 -20.46 -12.78 -10.54
CA CYS A 171 -21.35 -13.80 -11.11
C CYS A 171 -21.70 -13.54 -12.59
N ASP A 172 -21.47 -12.33 -13.08
CA ASP A 172 -21.76 -11.92 -14.45
C ASP A 172 -20.63 -12.25 -15.43
N THR A 173 -19.54 -12.84 -14.94
CA THR A 173 -18.36 -13.15 -15.76
C THR A 173 -18.70 -14.19 -16.83
N GLU A 174 -18.30 -13.92 -18.06
CA GLU A 174 -18.50 -14.84 -19.19
C GLU A 174 -17.77 -16.18 -18.96
N GLY A 175 -18.33 -17.27 -19.50
CA GLY A 175 -17.74 -18.61 -19.38
C GLY A 175 -18.00 -19.33 -18.06
N LEU A 176 -18.73 -18.73 -17.11
CA LEU A 176 -19.15 -19.41 -15.89
C LEU A 176 -20.15 -20.56 -16.18
N GLY A 177 -19.96 -21.70 -15.52
CA GLY A 177 -20.77 -22.89 -15.71
C GLY A 177 -19.98 -24.19 -15.71
N GLU A 178 -18.65 -24.12 -15.85
CA GLU A 178 -17.77 -25.29 -15.70
C GLU A 178 -17.96 -25.98 -14.33
N MET A 179 -17.75 -27.29 -14.32
CA MET A 179 -17.82 -28.09 -13.11
C MET A 179 -16.40 -28.27 -12.55
N ILE A 180 -16.23 -27.89 -11.29
CA ILE A 180 -14.96 -27.94 -10.57
C ILE A 180 -15.03 -29.09 -9.57
N GLU A 181 -13.99 -29.93 -9.57
CA GLU A 181 -13.86 -30.97 -8.57
C GLU A 181 -13.48 -30.37 -7.21
N VAL A 182 -14.28 -30.69 -6.21
CA VAL A 182 -14.12 -30.24 -4.82
C VAL A 182 -13.86 -31.47 -3.95
N PRO A 183 -12.67 -31.57 -3.31
CA PRO A 183 -12.37 -32.64 -2.38
C PRO A 183 -13.33 -32.64 -1.18
N GLY A 184 -13.75 -33.83 -0.75
CA GLY A 184 -14.52 -34.00 0.48
C GLY A 184 -13.68 -33.84 1.74
N VAL A 185 -14.34 -33.70 2.89
CA VAL A 185 -13.70 -33.72 4.22
C VAL A 185 -13.86 -35.12 4.85
N GLY A 186 -12.78 -35.66 5.39
CA GLY A 186 -12.74 -37.00 6.00
C GLY A 186 -12.96 -38.08 4.94
N ASP A 187 -13.82 -39.05 5.24
CA ASP A 187 -14.11 -40.18 4.33
C ASP A 187 -15.10 -39.84 3.21
N ARG A 188 -15.43 -38.55 3.02
CA ARG A 188 -16.35 -38.11 1.96
C ARG A 188 -15.63 -38.06 0.62
N THR A 189 -16.26 -38.60 -0.42
CA THR A 189 -15.75 -38.53 -1.79
C THR A 189 -15.76 -37.10 -2.33
N SER A 190 -14.90 -36.84 -3.31
CA SER A 190 -14.96 -35.61 -4.11
C SER A 190 -16.33 -35.42 -4.74
N ARG A 191 -16.71 -34.17 -4.96
CA ARG A 191 -17.94 -33.78 -5.64
C ARG A 191 -17.68 -32.69 -6.67
N GLN A 192 -18.55 -32.58 -7.64
CA GLN A 192 -18.48 -31.55 -8.67
C GLN A 192 -19.36 -30.35 -8.27
N VAL A 193 -18.82 -29.14 -8.36
CA VAL A 193 -19.54 -27.89 -8.07
C VAL A 193 -19.37 -26.92 -9.24
N SER A 194 -20.45 -26.28 -9.67
CA SER A 194 -20.37 -25.29 -10.75
C SER A 194 -19.58 -24.05 -10.33
N SER A 195 -18.77 -23.48 -11.23
CA SER A 195 -18.08 -22.20 -11.02
C SER A 195 -19.04 -21.05 -10.70
N LYS A 196 -20.32 -21.14 -11.08
CA LYS A 196 -21.36 -20.18 -10.65
C LYS A 196 -21.60 -20.18 -9.14
N VAL A 197 -21.59 -21.35 -8.52
CA VAL A 197 -21.74 -21.47 -7.06
C VAL A 197 -20.52 -20.89 -6.36
N LEU A 198 -19.33 -21.15 -6.91
CA LEU A 198 -18.08 -20.58 -6.42
C LEU A 198 -18.12 -19.04 -6.47
N ALA A 199 -18.46 -18.48 -7.63
CA ALA A 199 -18.57 -17.04 -7.82
C ALA A 199 -19.57 -16.40 -6.84
N ALA A 200 -20.72 -17.03 -6.59
CA ALA A 200 -21.72 -16.51 -5.65
C ALA A 200 -21.22 -16.42 -4.20
N ILE A 201 -20.42 -17.40 -3.75
CA ILE A 201 -19.84 -17.37 -2.39
C ILE A 201 -18.76 -16.29 -2.30
N ILE A 202 -17.90 -16.20 -3.32
CA ILE A 202 -16.80 -15.25 -3.37
C ILE A 202 -17.33 -13.80 -3.45
N SER A 203 -18.25 -13.53 -4.36
CA SER A 203 -18.80 -12.19 -4.59
C SER A 203 -19.50 -11.65 -3.35
N ALA A 204 -20.23 -12.49 -2.61
CA ALA A 204 -20.85 -12.10 -1.35
C ALA A 204 -19.81 -11.63 -0.31
N ARG A 205 -18.68 -12.33 -0.17
CA ARG A 205 -17.62 -11.93 0.77
C ARG A 205 -16.89 -10.67 0.29
N ILE A 206 -16.60 -10.56 -1.00
CA ILE A 206 -15.95 -9.36 -1.55
C ILE A 206 -16.86 -8.14 -1.39
N GLN A 207 -18.16 -8.29 -1.63
CA GLN A 207 -19.15 -7.23 -1.43
C GLN A 207 -19.18 -6.76 0.04
N GLU A 208 -19.09 -7.69 0.99
CA GLU A 208 -19.00 -7.33 2.41
C GLU A 208 -17.71 -6.54 2.71
N ILE A 209 -16.55 -6.99 2.23
CA ILE A 209 -15.27 -6.30 2.42
C ILE A 209 -15.33 -4.89 1.82
N PHE A 210 -15.77 -4.76 0.58
CA PHE A 210 -15.90 -3.46 -0.09
C PHE A 210 -16.95 -2.56 0.59
N GLY A 211 -18.05 -3.12 1.09
CA GLY A 211 -19.03 -2.36 1.86
C GLY A 211 -18.45 -1.76 3.14
N VAL A 212 -17.61 -2.51 3.86
CA VAL A 212 -16.90 -1.99 5.04
C VAL A 212 -15.90 -0.91 4.66
N VAL A 213 -15.14 -1.10 3.57
CA VAL A 213 -14.20 -0.09 3.05
C VAL A 213 -14.93 1.20 2.67
N LEU A 214 -16.04 1.09 1.94
CA LEU A 214 -16.86 2.24 1.53
C LEU A 214 -17.38 3.02 2.74
N GLY A 215 -17.89 2.30 3.76
CA GLY A 215 -18.34 2.91 5.00
C GLY A 215 -17.21 3.64 5.75
N GLU A 216 -16.00 3.07 5.77
CA GLU A 216 -14.82 3.70 6.37
C GLU A 216 -14.41 4.96 5.62
N LEU A 217 -14.39 4.94 4.29
CA LEU A 217 -14.09 6.12 3.46
C LEU A 217 -15.08 7.26 3.68
N GLN A 218 -16.39 6.95 3.72
CA GLN A 218 -17.42 7.94 4.01
C GLN A 218 -17.27 8.54 5.42
N LYS A 219 -17.09 7.69 6.43
CA LYS A 219 -16.95 8.10 7.84
C LYS A 219 -15.69 8.95 8.08
N SER A 220 -14.61 8.66 7.37
CA SER A 220 -13.33 9.39 7.48
C SER A 220 -13.28 10.69 6.66
N GLY A 221 -14.33 11.02 5.91
CA GLY A 221 -14.41 12.27 5.15
C GLY A 221 -13.78 12.19 3.75
N PHE A 222 -13.65 10.98 3.19
CA PHE A 222 -13.15 10.74 1.85
C PHE A 222 -14.21 10.05 0.98
N PRO A 223 -15.38 10.67 0.77
CA PRO A 223 -16.40 10.12 -0.11
C PRO A 223 -15.92 10.17 -1.57
N LYS A 224 -16.66 9.54 -2.48
CA LYS A 224 -16.23 9.38 -3.87
C LYS A 224 -15.95 10.70 -4.58
N GLU A 225 -16.64 11.78 -4.21
CA GLU A 225 -16.53 13.10 -4.83
C GLU A 225 -15.16 13.75 -4.65
N VAL A 226 -14.33 13.27 -3.72
CA VAL A 226 -12.97 13.80 -3.50
C VAL A 226 -11.86 12.88 -4.03
N LEU A 227 -12.21 11.66 -4.47
CA LEU A 227 -11.25 10.67 -4.99
C LEU A 227 -11.20 10.73 -6.53
N ASN A 228 -10.74 11.86 -7.07
CA ASN A 228 -10.81 12.14 -8.52
C ASN A 228 -9.99 11.18 -9.38
N ALA A 229 -8.91 10.60 -8.84
CA ALA A 229 -8.13 9.56 -9.51
C ALA A 229 -8.67 8.14 -9.25
N GLY A 230 -9.73 7.99 -8.46
CA GLY A 230 -10.40 6.73 -8.19
C GLY A 230 -9.69 5.86 -7.16
N ILE A 231 -9.75 4.55 -7.37
CA ILE A 231 -9.25 3.53 -6.45
C ILE A 231 -8.22 2.64 -7.13
N VAL A 232 -7.16 2.32 -6.39
CA VAL A 232 -6.13 1.36 -6.81
C VAL A 232 -6.17 0.15 -5.89
N LEU A 233 -6.58 -1.00 -6.42
CA LEU A 233 -6.57 -2.28 -5.70
C LEU A 233 -5.19 -2.92 -5.79
N THR A 234 -4.67 -3.43 -4.68
CA THR A 234 -3.42 -4.19 -4.64
C THR A 234 -3.53 -5.36 -3.65
N GLY A 235 -2.45 -6.12 -3.46
CA GLY A 235 -2.43 -7.28 -2.59
C GLY A 235 -2.91 -8.55 -3.29
N GLY A 236 -2.83 -9.67 -2.61
CA GLY A 236 -3.08 -10.98 -3.21
C GLY A 236 -4.49 -11.15 -3.78
N VAL A 237 -5.50 -10.58 -3.13
CA VAL A 237 -6.91 -10.74 -3.56
C VAL A 237 -7.22 -9.88 -4.79
N SER A 238 -6.51 -8.77 -5.02
CA SER A 238 -6.69 -7.92 -6.21
C SER A 238 -6.38 -8.62 -7.55
N MET A 239 -5.74 -9.79 -7.50
CA MET A 239 -5.47 -10.63 -8.68
C MET A 239 -6.68 -11.48 -9.10
N MET A 240 -7.77 -11.45 -8.34
CA MET A 240 -8.96 -12.24 -8.66
C MET A 240 -9.68 -11.70 -9.89
N THR A 241 -10.03 -12.58 -10.82
CA THR A 241 -10.74 -12.23 -12.04
C THR A 241 -12.06 -11.52 -11.73
N GLY A 242 -12.34 -10.42 -12.43
CA GLY A 242 -13.58 -9.65 -12.30
C GLY A 242 -13.65 -8.71 -11.09
N ILE A 243 -12.59 -8.61 -10.29
CA ILE A 243 -12.64 -7.83 -9.03
C ILE A 243 -12.68 -6.33 -9.28
N VAL A 244 -12.05 -5.85 -10.37
CA VAL A 244 -12.03 -4.43 -10.74
C VAL A 244 -13.43 -3.98 -11.11
N GLU A 245 -14.08 -4.68 -12.05
CA GLU A 245 -15.43 -4.38 -12.52
C GLU A 245 -16.45 -4.47 -11.38
N PHE A 246 -16.24 -5.43 -10.45
CA PHE A 246 -17.09 -5.55 -9.27
C PHE A 246 -16.87 -4.40 -8.28
N ALA A 247 -15.63 -3.96 -8.09
CA ALA A 247 -15.30 -2.80 -7.27
C ALA A 247 -15.88 -1.51 -7.86
N GLU A 248 -15.77 -1.28 -9.17
CA GLU A 248 -16.34 -0.11 -9.85
C GLU A 248 -17.85 0.00 -9.61
N LYS A 249 -18.58 -1.12 -9.69
CA LYS A 249 -20.02 -1.17 -9.38
C LYS A 249 -20.35 -0.78 -7.93
N ILE A 250 -19.48 -1.10 -6.98
CA ILE A 250 -19.72 -0.87 -5.55
C ILE A 250 -19.29 0.54 -5.12
N PHE A 251 -18.12 0.98 -5.57
CA PHE A 251 -17.56 2.28 -5.19
C PHE A 251 -18.06 3.43 -6.05
N ASP A 252 -18.61 3.15 -7.23
CA ASP A 252 -19.04 4.15 -8.22
C ASP A 252 -17.90 5.13 -8.57
N LEU A 253 -16.72 4.55 -8.81
CA LEU A 253 -15.46 5.22 -9.13
C LEU A 253 -14.68 4.38 -10.13
N PRO A 254 -13.78 4.99 -10.92
CA PRO A 254 -12.78 4.25 -11.68
C PRO A 254 -11.93 3.40 -10.73
N VAL A 255 -11.73 2.13 -11.08
CA VAL A 255 -10.88 1.22 -10.31
C VAL A 255 -9.83 0.62 -11.24
N ARG A 256 -8.60 0.46 -10.75
CA ARG A 256 -7.58 -0.34 -11.43
C ARG A 256 -6.82 -1.21 -10.46
N THR A 257 -6.23 -2.28 -10.97
CA THR A 257 -5.26 -3.06 -10.21
C THR A 257 -3.89 -2.37 -10.27
N GLY A 258 -3.26 -2.20 -9.11
CA GLY A 258 -1.92 -1.68 -8.94
C GLY A 258 -0.90 -2.80 -8.77
N ALA A 259 0.13 -2.77 -9.61
CA ALA A 259 1.31 -3.63 -9.48
C ALA A 259 2.55 -2.74 -9.34
N PRO A 260 3.64 -3.25 -8.72
CA PRO A 260 4.89 -2.50 -8.60
C PRO A 260 5.42 -2.03 -9.96
N GLN A 261 5.83 -0.76 -10.04
CA GLN A 261 6.49 -0.20 -11.23
C GLN A 261 7.87 -0.86 -11.48
N GLU A 262 8.39 -0.73 -12.70
CA GLU A 262 9.67 -1.34 -13.09
C GLU A 262 10.83 -0.86 -12.20
N MET A 263 11.49 -1.78 -11.50
CA MET A 263 12.84 -1.58 -11.00
C MET A 263 13.81 -2.39 -11.86
N GLY A 264 14.80 -1.69 -12.44
CA GLY A 264 15.83 -2.32 -13.26
C GLY A 264 16.47 -3.52 -12.56
N GLY A 265 16.54 -4.65 -13.27
CA GLY A 265 17.15 -5.89 -12.77
C GLY A 265 16.23 -6.83 -11.98
N LEU A 266 15.00 -6.44 -11.63
CA LEU A 266 14.03 -7.37 -11.04
C LEU A 266 13.24 -8.11 -12.12
N SER A 267 13.04 -9.41 -11.90
CA SER A 267 12.26 -10.27 -12.81
C SER A 267 10.79 -9.84 -12.88
N ASP A 268 10.13 -10.03 -14.02
CA ASP A 268 8.68 -9.77 -14.16
C ASP A 268 7.81 -10.54 -13.14
N ARG A 269 8.34 -11.62 -12.54
CA ARG A 269 7.65 -12.40 -11.50
C ARG A 269 7.28 -11.59 -10.26
N VAL A 270 8.01 -10.53 -9.94
CA VAL A 270 7.71 -9.66 -8.79
C VAL A 270 6.78 -8.51 -9.12
N ARG A 271 6.42 -8.33 -10.40
CA ARG A 271 5.50 -7.29 -10.88
C ARG A 271 4.05 -7.75 -10.75
N THR A 272 3.71 -8.21 -9.55
CA THR A 272 2.36 -8.66 -9.24
C THR A 272 1.89 -7.96 -7.96
N PRO A 273 0.59 -7.66 -7.83
CA PRO A 273 0.05 -6.91 -6.69
C PRO A 273 0.38 -7.52 -5.31
N ARG A 274 0.62 -8.83 -5.25
CA ARG A 274 1.05 -9.54 -4.03
C ARG A 274 2.42 -9.09 -3.49
N PHE A 275 3.25 -8.44 -4.30
CA PHE A 275 4.58 -7.98 -3.90
C PHE A 275 4.65 -6.46 -3.68
N SER A 276 3.54 -5.73 -3.80
CA SER A 276 3.48 -4.28 -3.63
C SER A 276 4.08 -3.78 -2.33
N THR A 277 3.76 -4.43 -1.20
CA THR A 277 4.36 -4.07 0.10
C THR A 277 5.87 -4.23 0.10
N ALA A 278 6.37 -5.39 -0.36
CA ALA A 278 7.79 -5.72 -0.31
C ALA A 278 8.60 -4.76 -1.21
N ILE A 279 8.11 -4.50 -2.43
CA ILE A 279 8.73 -3.54 -3.33
C ILE A 279 8.65 -2.11 -2.78
N GLY A 280 7.53 -1.73 -2.18
CA GLY A 280 7.37 -0.44 -1.51
C GLY A 280 8.37 -0.21 -0.38
N LEU A 281 8.63 -1.23 0.44
CA LEU A 281 9.65 -1.19 1.48
C LEU A 281 11.05 -1.00 0.89
N LEU A 282 11.36 -1.66 -0.24
CA LEU A 282 12.63 -1.47 -0.94
C LEU A 282 12.77 -0.04 -1.49
N HIS A 283 11.71 0.53 -2.09
CA HIS A 283 11.70 1.92 -2.54
C HIS A 283 11.98 2.89 -1.38
N ALA A 284 11.34 2.67 -0.22
CA ALA A 284 11.58 3.46 0.98
C ALA A 284 13.03 3.34 1.46
N ALA A 285 13.58 2.13 1.51
CA ALA A 285 14.97 1.91 1.90
C ALA A 285 15.97 2.61 0.95
N CYS A 286 15.79 2.50 -0.37
CA CYS A 286 16.67 3.18 -1.34
C CYS A 286 16.62 4.71 -1.20
N LYS A 287 15.44 5.28 -0.88
CA LYS A 287 15.30 6.72 -0.61
C LYS A 287 16.09 7.16 0.62
N LEU A 288 16.10 6.35 1.68
CA LEU A 288 16.86 6.64 2.90
C LEU A 288 18.37 6.62 2.68
N GLU A 289 18.86 5.70 1.84
CA GLU A 289 20.29 5.62 1.51
C GLU A 289 20.74 6.68 0.48
N GLY A 290 19.83 7.47 -0.08
CA GLY A 290 20.12 8.40 -1.18
C GLY A 290 20.42 7.71 -2.52
N ASN A 291 20.04 6.42 -2.65
CA ASN A 291 20.38 5.54 -3.76
C ASN A 291 19.19 5.26 -4.70
N LEU A 292 18.39 6.27 -5.05
CA LEU A 292 17.44 6.06 -6.14
C LEU A 292 18.16 6.10 -7.50
N PRO A 293 18.00 5.07 -8.35
CA PRO A 293 18.18 5.25 -9.79
C PRO A 293 17.18 6.32 -10.23
N GLN A 294 17.67 7.43 -10.79
CA GLN A 294 16.79 8.37 -11.46
C GLN A 294 16.11 7.62 -12.61
N PRO A 295 14.80 7.81 -12.85
CA PRO A 295 14.19 7.30 -14.07
C PRO A 295 15.00 7.87 -15.25
N GLU A 296 15.47 7.00 -16.13
CA GLU A 296 16.10 7.41 -17.38
C GLU A 296 15.03 8.13 -18.21
N ASN A 297 14.88 9.44 -17.98
CA ASN A 297 14.19 10.31 -18.92
C ASN A 297 14.95 10.17 -20.24
N GLY A 298 14.25 9.74 -21.28
CA GLY A 298 14.74 9.60 -22.65
C GLY A 298 15.14 10.93 -23.28
N ALA A 299 16.13 11.60 -22.70
CA ALA A 299 16.89 12.63 -23.36
C ALA A 299 18.00 11.92 -24.15
N VAL A 300 17.83 11.90 -25.47
CA VAL A 300 18.93 11.66 -26.39
C VAL A 300 19.98 12.74 -26.13
N GLN A 301 21.04 12.41 -25.39
CA GLN A 301 22.24 13.22 -25.29
C GLN A 301 23.42 12.44 -25.84
N GLU A 302 24.09 13.08 -26.79
CA GLU A 302 25.24 12.59 -27.52
C GLU A 302 26.36 12.13 -26.58
N ARG A 303 26.92 10.96 -26.90
CA ARG A 303 28.06 10.36 -26.20
C ARG A 303 29.31 11.20 -26.40
N GLU A 304 29.81 11.83 -25.34
CA GLU A 304 31.27 11.97 -25.15
C GLU A 304 31.78 10.80 -24.30
N VAL A 305 32.52 9.91 -24.95
CA VAL A 305 33.18 8.76 -24.33
C VAL A 305 34.52 9.22 -23.76
N GLY A 306 34.62 9.36 -22.44
CA GLY A 306 35.91 9.60 -21.79
C GLY A 306 35.86 9.53 -20.27
N GLY A 307 36.42 8.47 -19.68
CA GLY A 307 36.98 8.49 -18.32
C GLY A 307 36.23 7.72 -17.21
N GLY A 308 34.91 7.53 -17.28
CA GLY A 308 34.13 6.97 -16.16
C GLY A 308 34.23 5.44 -15.96
N LEU A 309 34.38 4.69 -17.05
CA LEU A 309 34.35 3.21 -17.03
C LEU A 309 35.60 2.61 -16.39
N LEU A 310 36.77 3.21 -16.62
CA LEU A 310 38.04 2.75 -16.03
C LEU A 310 38.09 2.98 -14.51
N ALA A 311 37.48 4.06 -14.02
CA ALA A 311 37.42 4.34 -12.58
C ALA A 311 36.51 3.36 -11.83
N ARG A 312 35.39 2.94 -12.45
CA ARG A 312 34.49 1.93 -11.88
C ARG A 312 35.10 0.53 -11.85
N LEU A 313 35.87 0.17 -12.89
CA LEU A 313 36.53 -1.14 -12.95
C LEU A 313 37.66 -1.26 -11.92
N LYS A 314 38.43 -0.18 -11.71
CA LYS A 314 39.49 -0.13 -10.69
C LYS A 314 38.94 -0.29 -9.28
N ARG A 315 37.83 0.38 -8.98
CA ARG A 315 37.17 0.32 -7.66
C ARG A 315 36.52 -1.03 -7.37
N TRP A 316 36.17 -1.80 -8.39
CA TRP A 316 35.67 -3.18 -8.23
C TRP A 316 36.79 -4.19 -7.95
N ILE A 317 37.95 -4.03 -8.60
CA ILE A 317 39.13 -4.90 -8.38
C ILE A 317 39.70 -4.68 -6.98
N GLU A 318 39.80 -3.43 -6.51
CA GLU A 318 40.30 -3.10 -5.17
C GLU A 318 39.40 -3.63 -4.03
N ASN A 319 38.12 -3.92 -4.31
CA ASN A 319 37.16 -4.40 -3.31
C ASN A 319 36.91 -5.92 -3.37
N SER A 320 37.47 -6.63 -4.36
CA SER A 320 37.17 -8.06 -4.58
C SER A 320 38.38 -9.00 -4.42
N PHE A 321 39.59 -8.47 -4.17
CA PHE A 321 40.81 -9.25 -3.92
C PHE A 321 41.69 -8.60 -2.86
#